data_AF-A0A2G8RC31-F1
#
_entry.id   AF-A0A2G8RC31-F1
#
_cell.length_a   1.000
_cell.length_b   1.000
_cell.length_c   1.000
_cell.angle_alpha   90.00
_cell.angle_beta   90.00
_cell.angle_gamma   90.00
#
_symmetry.space_group_name_H-M   'P 1'
#
loop_
_entity.id
_entity.type
_entity.pdbx_description
1 polymer ?
#
loop_
_entity_poly.entity_id
_entity_poly.type
_entity_poly.pdbx_seq_one_letter_code
_entity_poly.pdbx_strand_id
1 'polypeptide(L)'
;MGLNVYLSGEIHTNWRDQIIDGAQGLDVTFSGPVTDHGASDDCGVKILGEEANKYWHDHKGAMLNAIRTRKGIADSDVVVVRFGEQYKQWNAAFDAGYAAALGKSLIILQQPDHDHALKEVDAAALAVARDPAQVVEILRYVLTGTLPG
;
A
#
# COMPACT_ATOMS: atom_id res chain seq x y z
N MET A 1 -5.52 14.28 16.81
CA MET A 1 -4.78 14.44 15.53
C MET A 1 -5.20 13.24 14.73
N GLY A 2 -5.85 13.42 13.58
CA GLY A 2 -6.26 12.30 12.73
C GLY A 2 -5.17 11.95 11.73
N LEU A 3 -5.08 10.68 11.33
CA LEU A 3 -4.17 10.22 10.27
C LEU A 3 -4.95 9.69 9.07
N ASN A 4 -4.57 10.10 7.86
CA ASN A 4 -4.95 9.45 6.63
C ASN A 4 -3.88 8.42 6.24
N VAL A 5 -4.26 7.15 6.16
CA VAL A 5 -3.33 6.05 5.90
C VAL A 5 -3.68 5.38 4.56
N TYR A 6 -2.70 5.29 3.65
CA TYR A 6 -2.85 4.56 2.39
C TYR A 6 -2.21 3.17 2.48
N LEU A 7 -3.00 2.12 2.28
CA LEU A 7 -2.58 0.72 2.36
C LEU A 7 -2.27 0.15 0.96
N SER A 8 -1.04 0.33 0.49
CA SER A 8 -0.56 -0.23 -0.77
C SER A 8 0.06 -1.62 -0.61
N GLY A 9 0.20 -2.34 -1.73
CA GLY A 9 0.84 -3.65 -1.78
C GLY A 9 -0.07 -4.76 -2.25
N GLU A 10 0.34 -5.99 -1.98
CA GLU A 10 -0.36 -7.21 -2.39
C GLU A 10 -1.85 -7.23 -2.00
N ILE A 11 -2.67 -7.90 -2.81
CA ILE A 11 -4.15 -7.96 -2.67
C ILE A 11 -4.65 -9.41 -2.51
N HIS A 12 -3.76 -10.35 -2.24
CA HIS A 12 -4.01 -11.79 -2.17
C HIS A 12 -4.24 -12.31 -0.75
N THR A 13 -4.02 -11.49 0.28
CA THR A 13 -4.32 -11.83 1.68
C THR A 13 -5.20 -10.78 2.37
N ASN A 14 -5.67 -11.08 3.58
CA ASN A 14 -6.55 -10.21 4.38
C ASN A 14 -5.79 -9.19 5.26
N TRP A 15 -4.50 -8.92 5.00
CA TRP A 15 -3.68 -8.07 5.86
C TRP A 15 -4.24 -6.65 6.08
N ARG A 16 -4.94 -6.08 5.08
CA ARG A 16 -5.58 -4.76 5.20
C ARG A 16 -6.70 -4.79 6.23
N ASP A 17 -7.54 -5.81 6.17
CA ASP A 17 -8.65 -5.98 7.10
C ASP A 17 -8.12 -6.14 8.52
N GLN A 18 -7.03 -6.89 8.70
CA GLN A 18 -6.37 -7.02 10.02
C GLN A 18 -5.91 -5.67 10.59
N ILE A 19 -5.36 -4.77 9.77
CA ILE A 19 -4.95 -3.43 10.21
C ILE A 19 -6.17 -2.57 10.53
N ILE A 20 -7.18 -2.58 9.64
CA ILE A 20 -8.40 -1.77 9.81
C ILE A 20 -9.13 -2.18 11.08
N ASP A 21 -9.31 -3.48 11.31
CA ASP A 21 -9.97 -4.02 12.48
C ASP A 21 -9.16 -3.78 13.76
N GLY A 22 -7.83 -3.98 13.72
CA GLY A 22 -6.96 -3.72 14.88
C GLY A 22 -6.87 -2.23 15.26
N ALA A 23 -7.09 -1.33 14.30
CA ALA A 23 -7.09 0.11 14.51
C ALA A 23 -8.45 0.68 14.93
N GLN A 24 -9.47 -0.15 15.18
CA GLN A 24 -10.76 0.33 15.67
C GLN A 24 -10.60 1.17 16.94
N GLY A 25 -11.26 2.33 16.96
CA GLY A 25 -11.16 3.32 18.05
C GLY A 25 -9.97 4.29 17.94
N LEU A 26 -9.09 4.14 16.96
CA LEU A 26 -8.08 5.14 16.61
C LEU A 26 -8.66 6.18 15.63
N ASP A 27 -8.15 7.42 15.71
CA ASP A 27 -8.48 8.51 14.78
C ASP A 27 -7.71 8.33 13.46
N VAL A 28 -8.04 7.26 12.71
CA VAL A 28 -7.40 6.89 11.44
C VAL A 28 -8.45 6.70 10.36
N THR A 29 -8.21 7.28 9.18
CA THR A 29 -8.97 7.00 7.96
C THR A 29 -8.09 6.20 6.99
N PHE A 30 -8.56 5.01 6.60
CA PHE A 30 -7.85 4.15 5.67
C PHE A 30 -8.34 4.31 4.23
N SER A 31 -7.41 4.20 3.29
CA SER A 31 -7.68 4.11 1.86
C SER A 31 -6.72 3.13 1.18
N GLY A 32 -7.00 2.70 -0.04
CA GLY A 32 -6.18 1.72 -0.74
C GLY A 32 -6.52 1.59 -2.23
N PRO A 33 -5.79 0.72 -2.96
CA PRO A 33 -6.05 0.45 -4.36
C PRO A 33 -7.37 -0.29 -4.57
N VAL A 34 -7.81 -0.42 -5.83
CA VAL A 34 -8.91 -1.32 -6.18
C VAL A 34 -8.45 -2.76 -5.98
N THR A 35 -9.15 -3.51 -5.12
CA THR A 35 -8.84 -4.92 -4.81
C THR A 35 -9.65 -5.91 -5.64
N ASP A 36 -10.69 -5.45 -6.33
CA ASP A 36 -11.40 -6.24 -7.34
C ASP A 36 -10.48 -6.39 -8.57
N HIS A 37 -9.93 -7.58 -8.74
CA HIS A 37 -9.01 -7.91 -9.83
C HIS A 37 -9.60 -7.64 -11.21
N GLY A 38 -10.84 -8.07 -11.48
CA GLY A 38 -11.46 -7.91 -12.80
C GLY A 38 -11.77 -6.44 -13.10
N ALA A 39 -12.21 -5.69 -12.10
CA ALA A 39 -12.38 -4.25 -12.25
C ALA A 39 -11.05 -3.52 -12.49
N SER A 40 -10.00 -3.89 -11.75
CA SER A 40 -8.66 -3.31 -11.87
C SER A 40 -8.04 -3.57 -13.25
N ASP A 41 -8.11 -4.81 -13.73
CA ASP A 41 -7.47 -5.22 -14.98
C ASP A 41 -8.21 -4.67 -16.22
N ASP A 42 -9.55 -4.66 -16.19
CA ASP A 42 -10.35 -4.29 -17.35
C ASP A 42 -10.75 -2.80 -17.40
N CYS A 43 -10.48 -2.02 -16.35
CA CYS A 43 -10.96 -0.62 -16.28
C CYS A 43 -10.55 0.20 -17.50
N GLY A 44 -9.33 -0.01 -17.97
CA GLY A 44 -8.78 0.68 -19.14
C GLY A 44 -9.58 0.39 -20.41
N VAL A 45 -9.82 -0.88 -20.72
CA VAL A 45 -10.53 -1.26 -21.96
C VAL A 45 -12.04 -1.02 -21.89
N LYS A 46 -12.64 -1.14 -20.71
CA LYS A 46 -14.06 -0.83 -20.51
C LYS A 46 -14.37 0.66 -20.67
N ILE A 47 -13.41 1.54 -20.36
CA ILE A 47 -13.61 3.00 -20.38
C ILE A 47 -13.02 3.66 -21.63
N LEU A 48 -11.81 3.27 -22.04
CA LEU A 48 -11.08 3.89 -23.16
C LEU A 48 -11.20 3.11 -24.48
N GLY A 49 -12.04 2.07 -24.51
CA GLY A 49 -12.25 1.21 -25.67
C GLY A 49 -11.35 -0.03 -25.68
N GLU A 50 -11.86 -1.07 -26.34
CA GLU A 50 -11.22 -2.39 -26.44
C GLU A 50 -9.78 -2.29 -26.94
N GLU A 51 -8.97 -3.27 -26.52
CA GLU A 51 -7.56 -3.36 -26.91
C GLU A 51 -7.18 -4.82 -27.12
N ALA A 52 -6.86 -5.17 -28.37
CA ALA A 52 -6.51 -6.55 -28.72
C ALA A 52 -5.06 -6.89 -28.32
N ASN A 53 -4.18 -5.89 -28.24
CA ASN A 53 -2.81 -6.10 -27.81
C ASN A 53 -2.73 -6.19 -26.28
N LYS A 54 -2.39 -7.36 -25.74
CA LYS A 54 -2.32 -7.60 -24.29
C LYS A 54 -1.44 -6.60 -23.54
N TYR A 55 -0.32 -6.16 -24.13
CA TYR A 55 0.54 -5.16 -23.49
C TYR A 55 -0.18 -3.82 -23.31
N TRP A 56 -0.87 -3.35 -24.35
CA TRP A 56 -1.62 -2.09 -24.29
C TRP A 56 -2.90 -2.21 -23.47
N HIS A 57 -3.53 -3.39 -23.45
CA HIS A 57 -4.65 -3.70 -22.57
C HIS A 57 -4.26 -3.43 -21.11
N ASP A 58 -3.18 -4.07 -20.66
CA ASP A 58 -2.69 -3.94 -19.29
C ASP A 58 -2.21 -2.52 -19.00
N HIS A 59 -1.58 -1.86 -19.99
CA HIS A 59 -1.14 -0.48 -19.85
C HIS A 59 -2.32 0.49 -19.64
N LYS A 60 -3.44 0.33 -20.37
CA LYS A 60 -4.65 1.13 -20.18
C LYS A 60 -5.18 0.99 -18.75
N GLY A 61 -5.26 -0.24 -18.23
CA GLY A 61 -5.68 -0.49 -16.84
C GLY A 61 -4.70 0.13 -15.84
N ALA A 62 -3.41 -0.11 -16.01
CA ALA A 62 -2.36 0.41 -15.14
C ALA A 62 -2.36 1.95 -15.06
N MET A 63 -2.59 2.66 -16.17
CA MET A 63 -2.64 4.13 -16.19
C MET A 63 -3.81 4.69 -15.37
N LEU A 64 -5.00 4.09 -15.48
CA LEU A 64 -6.17 4.52 -14.68
C LEU A 64 -5.96 4.26 -13.19
N ASN A 65 -5.43 3.08 -12.86
CA ASN A 65 -5.06 2.75 -11.48
C ASN A 65 -3.98 3.70 -10.95
N ALA A 66 -3.01 4.10 -11.76
CA ALA A 66 -1.98 5.06 -11.37
C ALA A 66 -2.55 6.43 -10.99
N ILE A 67 -3.63 6.90 -11.63
CA ILE A 67 -4.31 8.14 -11.22
C ILE A 67 -4.82 8.02 -9.79
N ARG A 68 -5.49 6.89 -9.47
CA ARG A 68 -6.04 6.62 -8.13
C ARG A 68 -4.93 6.48 -7.09
N THR A 69 -3.92 5.66 -7.39
CA THR A 69 -2.81 5.39 -6.48
C THR A 69 -2.00 6.64 -6.18
N ARG A 70 -1.65 7.45 -7.19
CA ARG A 70 -0.92 8.71 -6.99
C ARG A 70 -1.70 9.68 -6.11
N LYS A 71 -3.02 9.79 -6.31
CA LYS A 71 -3.89 10.62 -5.49
C LYS A 71 -3.95 10.11 -4.04
N GLY A 72 -4.18 8.81 -3.85
CA GLY A 72 -4.22 8.19 -2.52
C GLY A 72 -2.91 8.36 -1.74
N ILE A 73 -1.76 8.13 -2.39
CA ILE A 73 -0.45 8.37 -1.78
C ILE A 73 -0.26 9.86 -1.45
N ALA A 74 -0.56 10.76 -2.39
CA ALA A 74 -0.37 12.20 -2.20
C ALA A 74 -1.22 12.78 -1.06
N ASP A 75 -2.42 12.24 -0.83
CA ASP A 75 -3.34 12.70 0.22
C ASP A 75 -3.09 12.06 1.59
N SER A 76 -2.35 10.95 1.65
CA SER A 76 -2.06 10.26 2.90
C SER A 76 -1.00 10.97 3.74
N ASP A 77 -1.11 10.84 5.06
CA ASP A 77 -0.06 11.22 6.02
C ASP A 77 0.97 10.10 6.16
N VAL A 78 0.49 8.84 6.16
CA VAL A 78 1.30 7.63 6.24
C VAL A 78 0.94 6.66 5.11
N VAL A 79 1.96 6.08 4.48
CA VAL A 79 1.81 5.00 3.50
C VAL A 79 2.33 3.71 4.10
N VAL A 80 1.49 2.67 4.10
CA VAL A 80 1.89 1.31 4.45
C VAL A 80 2.00 0.51 3.17
N VAL A 81 3.15 -0.10 2.90
CA VAL A 81 3.36 -0.95 1.72
C VAL A 81 3.61 -2.39 2.15
N ARG A 82 2.70 -3.30 1.78
CA ARG A 82 2.83 -4.74 2.03
C ARG A 82 3.55 -5.45 0.88
N PHE A 83 4.61 -6.18 1.23
CA PHE A 83 5.27 -7.14 0.34
C PHE A 83 4.96 -8.59 0.72
N GLY A 84 4.08 -9.25 -0.02
CA GLY A 84 3.72 -10.67 0.14
C GLY A 84 4.57 -11.62 -0.72
N GLU A 85 4.27 -12.91 -0.68
CA GLU A 85 5.10 -13.95 -1.34
C GLU A 85 4.76 -14.18 -2.82
N GLN A 86 3.54 -13.85 -3.23
CA GLN A 86 3.07 -14.11 -4.59
C GLN A 86 3.48 -13.00 -5.55
N TYR A 87 3.93 -13.42 -6.74
CA TYR A 87 4.43 -12.53 -7.79
C TYR A 87 5.62 -11.66 -7.34
N LYS A 88 6.20 -10.92 -8.28
CA LYS A 88 7.38 -10.09 -7.98
C LYS A 88 7.04 -8.75 -7.30
N GLN A 89 5.78 -8.34 -7.32
CA GLN A 89 5.25 -7.13 -6.65
C GLN A 89 5.95 -5.81 -7.00
N TRP A 90 6.29 -5.65 -8.28
CA TRP A 90 6.91 -4.43 -8.80
C TRP A 90 6.08 -3.17 -8.62
N ASN A 91 4.75 -3.30 -8.63
CA ASN A 91 3.85 -2.19 -8.31
C ASN A 91 4.01 -1.71 -6.86
N ALA A 92 4.17 -2.63 -5.90
CA ALA A 92 4.38 -2.28 -4.50
C ALA A 92 5.73 -1.56 -4.30
N ALA A 93 6.79 -2.05 -4.94
CA ALA A 93 8.09 -1.38 -4.94
C ALA A 93 8.04 0.02 -5.58
N PHE A 94 7.29 0.16 -6.68
CA PHE A 94 7.09 1.44 -7.34
C PHE A 94 6.33 2.43 -6.44
N ASP A 95 5.26 1.97 -5.77
CA ASP A 95 4.48 2.79 -4.84
C ASP A 95 5.31 3.23 -3.63
N ALA A 96 6.14 2.34 -3.06
CA ALA A 96 7.06 2.67 -1.98
C ALA A 96 8.07 3.74 -2.40
N GLY A 97 8.67 3.59 -3.59
CA GLY A 97 9.58 4.59 -4.15
C GLY A 97 8.89 5.94 -4.42
N TYR A 98 7.65 5.92 -4.92
CA TYR A 98 6.87 7.14 -5.16
C TYR A 98 6.50 7.85 -3.85
N ALA A 99 6.08 7.10 -2.83
CA ALA A 99 5.80 7.63 -1.50
C ALA A 99 7.05 8.26 -0.87
N ALA A 100 8.20 7.58 -0.95
CA ALA A 100 9.48 8.09 -0.48
C ALA A 100 9.89 9.38 -1.21
N ALA A 101 9.72 9.42 -2.54
CA ALA A 101 10.03 10.61 -3.34
C ALA A 101 9.15 11.83 -2.98
N LEU A 102 7.91 11.60 -2.52
CA LEU A 102 7.02 12.65 -2.02
C LEU A 102 7.27 13.02 -0.55
N GLY A 103 8.23 12.37 0.12
CA GLY A 103 8.53 12.60 1.54
C GLY A 103 7.44 12.11 2.48
N LYS A 104 6.64 11.11 2.07
CA LYS A 104 5.61 10.51 2.92
C LYS A 104 6.22 9.63 4.01
N SER A 105 5.61 9.62 5.18
CA SER A 105 5.96 8.66 6.22
C SER A 105 5.65 7.25 5.74
N LEU A 106 6.67 6.42 5.62
CA LEU A 106 6.59 5.10 4.99
C LEU A 106 6.79 4.00 6.03
N ILE A 107 5.86 3.04 6.05
CA ILE A 107 5.95 1.79 6.82
C ILE A 107 5.96 0.64 5.82
N ILE A 108 6.95 -0.24 5.93
CA ILE A 108 7.03 -1.47 5.12
C ILE A 108 6.54 -2.63 5.95
N LEU A 109 5.64 -3.45 5.40
CA LEU A 109 5.20 -4.70 6.00
C LEU A 109 5.72 -5.86 5.15
N GLN A 110 6.73 -6.59 5.64
CA GLN A 110 7.41 -7.64 4.87
C GLN A 110 7.79 -8.86 5.73
N GLN A 111 7.88 -10.03 5.08
CA GLN A 111 8.44 -11.23 5.72
C GLN A 111 9.97 -11.14 5.81
N PRO A 112 10.62 -11.82 6.78
CA PRO A 112 12.09 -11.84 6.90
C PRO A 112 12.81 -12.24 5.61
N ASP A 113 12.23 -13.14 4.81
CA ASP A 113 12.81 -13.62 3.56
C ASP A 113 12.98 -12.51 2.50
N HIS A 114 12.31 -11.37 2.66
CA HIS A 114 12.45 -10.24 1.73
C HIS A 114 13.55 -9.23 2.13
N ASP A 115 14.19 -9.38 3.29
CA ASP A 115 15.12 -8.38 3.83
C ASP A 115 16.24 -7.98 2.87
N HIS A 116 16.83 -8.96 2.18
CA HIS A 116 17.89 -8.65 1.22
C HIS A 116 17.35 -7.94 -0.02
N ALA A 117 16.16 -8.34 -0.49
CA ALA A 117 15.56 -7.81 -1.71
C ALA A 117 14.99 -6.40 -1.51
N LEU A 118 14.59 -6.07 -0.27
CA LEU A 118 13.94 -4.81 0.08
C LEU A 118 14.85 -3.84 0.84
N LYS A 119 16.13 -4.16 1.07
CA LYS A 119 17.06 -3.32 1.86
C LYS A 119 17.10 -1.84 1.46
N GLU A 120 17.01 -1.48 0.17
CA GLU A 120 16.95 -0.07 -0.26
C GLU A 120 15.59 0.58 0.02
N VAL A 121 14.51 -0.20 -0.07
CA VAL A 121 13.15 0.25 0.29
C VAL A 121 13.04 0.43 1.80
N ASP A 122 13.58 -0.52 2.57
CA ASP A 122 13.65 -0.50 4.04
C ASP A 122 14.45 0.70 4.54
N ALA A 123 15.55 1.04 3.87
CA ALA A 123 16.36 2.21 4.20
C ALA A 123 15.62 3.54 4.00
N ALA A 124 14.60 3.58 3.14
CA ALA A 124 13.74 4.75 2.94
C ALA A 124 12.54 4.80 3.91
N ALA A 125 12.26 3.70 4.62
CA ALA A 125 11.14 3.58 5.52
C ALA A 125 11.45 4.12 6.93
N LEU A 126 10.41 4.56 7.64
CA LEU A 126 10.51 4.94 9.05
C LEU A 126 10.29 3.74 9.99
N ALA A 127 9.70 2.67 9.48
CA ALA A 127 9.53 1.41 10.19
C ALA A 127 9.40 0.22 9.23
N VAL A 128 9.94 -0.93 9.64
CA VAL A 128 9.73 -2.23 8.99
C VAL A 128 8.98 -3.14 9.97
N ALA A 129 7.72 -3.43 9.65
CA ALA A 129 6.85 -4.35 10.36
C ALA A 129 6.89 -5.75 9.73
N ARG A 130 6.67 -6.76 10.56
CA ARG A 130 6.60 -8.19 10.18
C ARG A 130 5.19 -8.75 10.29
N ASP A 131 4.36 -8.12 11.12
CA ASP A 131 2.98 -8.51 11.37
C ASP A 131 2.05 -7.28 11.27
N PRO A 132 0.84 -7.41 10.69
CA PRO A 132 -0.17 -6.34 10.67
C PRO A 132 -0.39 -5.66 12.03
N ALA A 133 -0.36 -6.42 13.14
CA ALA A 133 -0.54 -5.88 14.49
C ALA A 133 0.57 -4.88 14.87
N GLN A 134 1.79 -5.05 14.35
CA GLN A 134 2.87 -4.08 14.59
C GLN A 134 2.58 -2.75 13.89
N VAL A 135 1.93 -2.77 12.72
CA VAL A 135 1.48 -1.54 12.05
C VAL A 135 0.43 -0.82 12.91
N VAL A 136 -0.52 -1.57 13.48
CA VAL A 136 -1.53 -1.02 14.39
C VAL A 136 -0.89 -0.35 15.61
N GLU A 137 0.08 -1.01 16.24
CA GLU A 137 0.78 -0.44 17.40
C GLU A 137 1.62 0.79 17.04
N ILE A 138 2.25 0.82 15.85
CA ILE A 138 2.91 2.02 15.34
C ILE A 138 1.90 3.17 15.20
N LEU A 139 0.76 2.93 14.57
CA LEU A 139 -0.27 3.97 14.37
C LEU A 139 -0.82 4.47 15.72
N ARG A 140 -1.08 3.56 16.67
CA ARG A 140 -1.51 3.91 18.04
C ARG A 140 -0.48 4.79 18.73
N TYR A 141 0.80 4.45 18.65
CA TYR A 141 1.87 5.23 19.25
C TYR A 141 1.98 6.62 18.60
N VAL A 142 1.94 6.71 17.27
CA VAL A 142 2.00 8.00 16.56
C VAL A 142 0.84 8.92 16.96
N LEU A 143 -0.34 8.37 17.17
CA LEU A 143 -1.54 9.14 17.56
C LEU A 143 -1.56 9.55 19.03
N THR A 144 -1.11 8.68 19.92
CA THR A 144 -1.35 8.82 21.37
C THR A 144 -0.09 9.03 22.21
N GLY A 145 1.09 8.78 21.65
CA GLY A 145 2.37 8.77 22.37
C GLY A 145 2.48 7.68 23.45
N THR A 146 1.57 6.71 23.47
CA THR A 146 1.48 5.69 24.53
C THR A 146 1.96 4.32 24.01
N LEU A 147 2.73 3.60 24.82
CA LEU A 147 3.22 2.25 24.50
C LEU A 147 2.13 1.19 24.68
N PRO A 148 2.22 0.04 23.96
CA PRO A 148 1.40 -1.13 24.25
C PRO A 148 1.66 -1.63 25.68
N GLY A 149 0.60 -2.14 26.34
CA GLY A 149 0.64 -2.72 27.68
C GLY A 149 0.82 -4.22 27.69
#